data_AF-A0A7N0VGM8-F1
#
_entry.id   AF-A0A7N0VGM8-F1
#
_cell.length_a   1.000
_cell.length_b   1.000
_cell.length_c   1.000
_cell.angle_alpha   90.00
_cell.angle_beta   90.00
_cell.angle_gamma   90.00
#
_symmetry.space_group_name_H-M   'P 1'
#
loop_
_entity.id
_entity.type
_entity.pdbx_description
1 polymer ?
#
loop_
_entity_poly.entity_id
_entity_poly.type
_entity_poly.pdbx_seq_one_letter_code
_entity_poly.pdbx_strand_id
1 'polypeptide(L)' 'MTASTLYAVKRKVVGIWGCKDCAKVKVGGAYTLNTTSAVTVRSTIRRLREQTES' A
#
# COMPACT_ATOMS: atom_id res chain seq x y z
N MET A 1 -24.27 -14.18 -1.24
CA MET A 1 -23.54 -13.77 -2.46
C MET A 1 -23.84 -12.31 -2.77
N THR A 2 -23.06 -11.37 -2.23
CA THR A 2 -22.83 -10.04 -2.83
C THR A 2 -21.42 -9.58 -2.46
N ALA A 3 -20.46 -10.06 -3.25
CA ALA A 3 -19.05 -9.67 -3.18
C ALA A 3 -18.91 -8.17 -3.43
N SER A 4 -18.70 -7.36 -2.39
CA SER A 4 -18.67 -5.89 -2.55
C SER A 4 -17.34 -5.19 -2.30
N THR A 5 -16.25 -5.82 -1.83
CA THR A 5 -15.11 -4.99 -1.37
C THR A 5 -13.71 -5.63 -1.35
N LEU A 6 -13.37 -6.57 -2.25
CA LEU A 6 -11.97 -7.04 -2.35
C LEU A 6 -11.04 -6.04 -3.05
N TYR A 7 -11.58 -5.06 -3.79
CA TYR A 7 -10.79 -4.08 -4.54
C TYR A 7 -11.38 -2.67 -4.47
N ALA A 8 -11.47 -2.11 -3.26
CA ALA A 8 -11.89 -0.71 -3.04
C ALA A 8 -10.87 0.30 -3.60
N VAL A 9 -9.62 -0.13 -3.78
CA VAL A 9 -8.48 0.68 -4.21
C VAL A 9 -8.26 0.54 -5.71
N LYS A 10 -8.40 1.64 -6.45
CA LYS A 10 -8.18 1.71 -7.91
C LYS A 10 -7.09 2.72 -8.26
N ARG A 11 -6.33 2.44 -9.32
CA ARG A 11 -5.30 3.36 -9.83
C ARG A 11 -5.97 4.60 -10.43
N LYS A 12 -5.62 5.79 -9.96
CA LYS A 12 -6.08 7.07 -10.55
C LYS A 12 -5.14 7.52 -11.67
N VAL A 13 -3.85 7.60 -11.36
CA VAL A 13 -2.76 7.88 -12.30
C VAL A 13 -1.55 7.02 -11.93
N VAL A 14 -0.49 7.01 -12.73
CA VAL A 14 0.72 6.23 -12.45
C VAL A 14 1.24 6.56 -11.05
N GLY A 15 1.40 5.54 -10.20
CA GLY A 15 1.90 5.69 -8.84
C GLY A 15 0.88 6.18 -7.80
N ILE A 16 -0.34 6.60 -8.20
CA ILE A 16 -1.37 7.10 -7.29
C ILE A 16 -2.60 6.19 -7.29
N TRP A 17 -2.97 5.73 -6.11
CA TRP A 17 -4.06 4.77 -5.88
C TRP A 17 -5.11 5.38 -4.96
N GLY A 18 -6.37 5.42 -5.40
CA GLY A 18 -7.48 5.95 -4.63
C GLY A 18 -8.42 4.84 -4.15
N CYS A 19 -8.76 4.86 -2.86
CA CYS A 19 -9.82 4.02 -2.30
C CYS A 19 -11.16 4.75 -2.39
N LYS A 20 -12.17 4.16 -3.03
CA LYS A 20 -13.51 4.75 -3.12
C LYS A 20 -14.24 4.70 -1.78
N ASP A 21 -14.11 3.60 -1.05
CA ASP A 21 -14.87 3.37 0.19
C ASP A 21 -14.22 4.06 1.40
N CYS A 22 -12.90 4.17 1.42
CA CYS A 22 -12.17 4.81 2.50
C CYS A 22 -11.85 6.30 2.24
N ALA A 23 -12.15 6.82 1.03
CA ALA A 23 -11.74 8.14 0.55
C ALA A 23 -10.24 8.46 0.71
N LYS A 24 -9.38 7.45 0.86
CA LYS A 24 -7.93 7.59 1.07
C LYS A 24 -7.18 7.48 -0.25
N VAL A 25 -6.17 8.33 -0.41
CA VAL A 25 -5.19 8.26 -1.50
C VAL A 25 -3.89 7.67 -0.97
N LYS A 26 -3.36 6.65 -1.64
CA LYS A 26 -2.09 6.00 -1.32
C LYS A 26 -1.15 6.12 -2.52
N VAL A 27 0.12 6.37 -2.22
CA VAL A 27 1.20 6.24 -3.20
C VAL A 27 1.62 4.78 -3.26
N GLY A 28 1.80 4.26 -4.48
CA GLY A 28 2.12 2.86 -4.73
C GLY A 28 3.00 2.69 -5.96
N GLY A 29 3.12 1.47 -6.46
CA GLY A 29 3.83 1.21 -7.71
C GLY A 29 3.10 1.80 -8.93
N ALA A 30 3.83 1.86 -10.04
CA ALA A 30 3.31 2.36 -11.32
C ALA A 30 2.14 1.50 -11.86
N TYR A 31 2.25 0.19 -11.69
CA TYR A 31 1.30 -0.81 -12.21
C TYR A 31 0.69 -1.68 -11.11
N THR A 32 1.36 -1.83 -9.97
CA THR A 32 0.88 -2.60 -8.81
C THR A 32 0.81 -1.72 -7.57
N LEU A 33 -0.16 -1.96 -6.68
CA LEU A 33 -0.33 -1.15 -5.46
C LEU A 33 0.93 -1.18 -4.57
N ASN A 34 1.53 -2.34 -4.42
CA ASN A 34 2.74 -2.55 -3.64
C ASN A 34 3.79 -3.26 -4.50
N THR A 35 4.97 -2.67 -4.63
CA THR A 35 6.12 -3.33 -5.24
C THR A 35 6.84 -4.21 -4.22
N THR A 36 7.46 -5.29 -4.66
CA THR A 36 8.22 -6.22 -3.79
C THR A 36 9.31 -5.48 -3.01
N SER A 37 10.06 -4.61 -3.67
CA SER A 37 11.09 -3.78 -3.02
C SER A 37 10.50 -2.89 -1.91
N ALA A 38 9.34 -2.28 -2.13
CA ALA A 38 8.70 -1.45 -1.12
C ALA A 38 8.20 -2.29 0.08
N VAL A 39 7.78 -3.54 -0.14
CA VAL A 39 7.40 -4.45 0.96
C VAL A 39 8.62 -4.77 1.83
N THR A 40 9.74 -5.11 1.21
CA THR A 40 10.99 -5.41 1.93
C THR A 40 11.52 -4.19 2.68
N VAL A 41 11.51 -3.01 2.08
CA VAL A 41 11.95 -1.77 2.76
C VAL A 41 11.10 -1.51 4.01
N ARG A 42 9.77 -1.71 3.95
CA ARG A 42 8.90 -1.55 5.12
C ARG A 42 9.24 -2.52 6.24
N SER A 43 9.56 -3.78 5.93
CA SER A 43 9.95 -4.76 6.96
C SER A 43 11.33 -4.46 7.54
N THR A 44 12.30 -4.03 6.72
CA THR A 44 13.62 -3.61 7.17
C THR A 44 13.54 -2.39 8.10
N ILE A 45 12.78 -1.36 7.73
CA ILE A 45 12.61 -0.15 8.57
C ILE A 45 11.98 -0.52 9.91
N ARG A 46 10.94 -1.36 9.92
CA ARG A 46 10.31 -1.81 11.16
C ARG A 46 11.33 -2.50 12.07
N ARG A 47 12.10 -3.46 11.54
CA ARG A 47 13.14 -4.19 12.28
C ARG A 47 14.21 -3.25 12.85
N LEU A 48 14.65 -2.25 12.08
CA LEU A 48 15.64 -1.27 12.53
C LEU A 48 15.12 -0.39 13.67
N ARG A 49 13.84 0.00 13.64
CA ARG A 49 13.21 0.76 14.72
C ARG A 49 13.12 -0.05 16.00
N GLU A 50 12.67 -1.29 15.92
CA GLU A 50 12.62 -2.22 17.06
C GLU A 50 14.01 -2.40 17.70
N GLN A 51 15.08 -2.47 16.90
CA GLN A 51 16.46 -2.55 17.41
C GLN A 51 16.99 -1.28 18.08
N THR A 52 16.47 -0.10 17.71
CA THR A 52 16.95 1.19 18.23
C THR A 52 16.21 1.61 19.48
N GLU A 53 14.95 1.19 19.64
CA GLU A 53 14.08 1.48 20.79
C GLU A 53 14.15 0.39 21.89
N SER A 54 14.99 -0.64 21.72
CA SER A 54 15.27 -1.67 22.74
C SER A 54 16.40 -1.27 23.68
#